data_AF-A0A965P7N9-F1
#
_entry.id   AF-A0A965P7N9-F1
#
_cell.length_a   1.000
_cell.length_b   1.000
_cell.length_c   1.000
_cell.angle_alpha   90.00
_cell.angle_beta   90.00
_cell.angle_gamma   90.00
#
_symmetry.space_group_name_H-M   'P 1'
#
loop_
_entity.id
_entity.type
_entity.pdbx_description
1 polymer ?
#
loop_
_entity_poly.entity_id
_entity_poly.type
_entity_poly.pdbx_seq_one_letter_code
_entity_poly.pdbx_strand_id
1 'polypeptide(L)'
;MSLTLLRRLIRETIIKEVDMSEVGDLCYTAGSTHVMKTCKIGGKKYFLKFSDESLFDGFDPSLQILIEYLAYRIYGLYSGINVPHPELVYDAPRKKVGLATTPAPGKMALKIGMDPRRLGKMMSQGVYVDVFLANWDVIGTGSGNVFVDEESATRIDPGAALTFRAQGGRKGKAFGPRVSELETMLKRGMGAGNVYQYADLKVSAAEFLSVDWSTIESEIDTVRNEVSEELKTKGMDQLLDQWEADCDEIKSTLSKRYAEVAAHAKFVLKKR
;
A
#
# COMPACT_ATOMS: atom_id res chain seq x y z
N MET A 1 -10.61 33.17 16.56
CA MET A 1 -9.86 31.95 16.17
C MET A 1 -10.07 31.72 14.68
N SER A 2 -9.01 31.57 13.87
CA SER A 2 -9.20 31.38 12.42
C SER A 2 -9.73 29.97 12.13
N LEU A 3 -10.50 29.82 11.06
CA LEU A 3 -10.99 28.53 10.56
C LEU A 3 -9.86 27.51 10.36
N THR A 4 -8.68 27.99 9.97
CA THR A 4 -7.46 27.18 9.80
C THR A 4 -6.91 26.67 11.14
N LEU A 5 -6.95 27.49 12.19
CA LEU A 5 -6.48 27.10 13.53
C LEU A 5 -7.45 26.11 14.20
N LEU A 6 -8.76 26.30 13.98
CA LEU A 6 -9.81 25.40 14.45
C LEU A 6 -9.72 24.04 13.75
N ARG A 7 -9.56 23.99 12.42
CA ARG A 7 -9.34 22.74 11.67
C ARG A 7 -8.07 22.01 12.12
N ARG A 8 -6.97 22.75 12.39
CA ARG A 8 -5.73 22.15 12.93
C ARG A 8 -5.92 21.51 14.30
N LEU A 9 -6.60 22.19 15.23
CA LEU A 9 -6.90 21.67 16.57
C LEU A 9 -7.85 20.46 16.52
N ILE A 10 -8.81 20.47 15.60
CA ILE A 10 -9.72 19.34 15.36
C ILE A 10 -8.99 18.16 14.72
N ARG A 11 -7.97 18.35 13.86
CA ARG A 11 -7.12 17.26 13.35
C ARG A 11 -6.36 16.52 14.45
N GLU A 12 -5.87 17.25 15.45
CA GLU A 12 -5.11 16.66 16.56
C GLU A 12 -6.00 15.84 17.51
N THR A 13 -7.33 15.92 17.39
CA THR A 13 -8.27 15.34 18.36
C THR A 13 -9.45 14.56 17.77
N ILE A 14 -9.90 14.79 16.53
CA ILE A 14 -11.20 14.31 16.01
C ILE A 14 -11.23 13.98 14.49
N ILE A 15 -10.62 14.78 13.59
CA ILE A 15 -10.75 14.58 12.12
C ILE A 15 -9.46 14.01 11.52
N LYS A 16 -9.53 12.82 10.89
CA LYS A 16 -8.41 12.14 10.20
C LYS A 16 -8.24 12.55 8.73
N GLU A 17 -9.02 13.52 8.24
CA GLU A 17 -9.11 13.88 6.82
C GLU A 17 -8.12 14.96 6.39
N VAL A 18 -7.76 14.94 5.09
CA VAL A 18 -7.08 16.04 4.41
C VAL A 18 -7.92 16.55 3.25
N ASP A 19 -8.44 17.77 3.35
CA ASP A 19 -9.02 18.45 2.20
C ASP A 19 -7.91 19.06 1.33
N MET A 20 -8.07 19.05 0.01
CA MET A 20 -7.10 19.63 -0.92
C MET A 20 -6.82 21.13 -0.63
N SER A 21 -7.77 21.86 -0.03
CA SER A 21 -7.57 23.24 0.43
C SER A 21 -6.57 23.39 1.58
N GLU A 22 -6.25 22.30 2.29
CA GLU A 22 -5.25 22.27 3.36
C GLU A 22 -3.84 21.90 2.85
N VAL A 23 -3.73 21.51 1.57
CA VAL A 23 -2.47 21.14 0.93
C VAL A 23 -1.71 22.41 0.54
N GLY A 24 -0.65 22.71 1.28
CA GLY A 24 0.27 23.82 1.00
C GLY A 24 1.50 23.38 0.20
N ASP A 25 2.28 24.36 -0.29
CA ASP A 25 3.61 24.19 -0.90
C ASP A 25 3.69 23.08 -1.97
N LEU A 26 2.70 23.01 -2.86
CA LEU A 26 2.67 22.02 -3.93
C LEU A 26 3.87 22.22 -4.87
N CYS A 27 4.81 21.28 -4.84
CA CYS A 27 6.05 21.30 -5.63
C CYS A 27 6.13 20.04 -6.49
N TYR A 28 6.75 20.16 -7.66
CA TYR A 28 6.99 19.05 -8.57
C TYR A 28 8.45 18.60 -8.48
N THR A 29 8.68 17.31 -8.29
CA THR A 29 10.01 16.68 -8.24
C THR A 29 10.06 15.53 -9.22
N ALA A 30 11.19 15.34 -9.89
CA ALA A 30 11.39 14.18 -10.76
C ALA A 30 11.39 12.87 -9.93
N GLY A 31 10.43 11.98 -10.21
CA GLY A 31 10.42 10.61 -9.69
C GLY A 31 11.22 9.64 -10.57
N SER A 32 11.15 8.35 -10.27
CA SER A 32 11.78 7.28 -11.06
C SER A 32 11.07 7.04 -12.39
N THR A 33 9.74 7.07 -12.41
CA THR A 33 8.90 6.78 -13.59
C THR A 33 7.94 7.91 -13.96
N HIS A 34 7.57 8.78 -13.00
CA HIS A 34 6.65 9.89 -13.20
C HIS A 34 7.08 11.14 -12.39
N VAL A 35 6.56 12.31 -12.73
CA VAL A 35 6.74 13.53 -11.92
C VAL A 35 5.99 13.35 -10.59
N MET A 36 6.72 13.33 -9.48
CA MET A 36 6.16 13.23 -8.15
C MET A 36 5.74 14.61 -7.66
N LYS A 37 4.53 14.73 -7.13
CA LYS A 37 4.12 15.94 -6.41
C LYS A 37 4.57 15.80 -4.95
N THR A 38 5.07 16.87 -4.37
CA THR A 38 5.29 16.98 -2.93
C THR A 38 4.46 18.13 -2.41
N CYS A 39 4.02 18.03 -1.17
CA CYS A 39 3.25 19.06 -0.52
C CYS A 39 3.60 19.17 0.96
N LYS A 40 3.03 20.17 1.63
CA LYS A 40 2.98 20.23 3.09
C LYS A 40 1.56 20.08 3.60
N ILE A 41 1.39 19.23 4.60
CA ILE A 41 0.16 19.04 5.36
C ILE A 41 0.52 19.26 6.83
N GLY A 42 -0.12 20.23 7.49
CA GLY A 42 0.24 20.61 8.86
C GLY A 42 1.71 21.04 9.04
N GLY A 43 2.35 21.55 7.98
CA GLY A 43 3.77 21.94 7.98
C GLY A 43 4.76 20.79 7.77
N LYS A 44 4.32 19.53 7.76
CA LYS A 44 5.14 18.35 7.47
C LYS A 44 5.13 18.06 5.97
N LYS A 45 6.24 17.57 5.43
CA LYS A 45 6.39 17.26 3.99
C LYS A 45 5.78 15.89 3.68
N TYR A 46 5.06 15.80 2.56
CA TYR A 46 4.50 14.56 2.02
C TYR A 46 4.81 14.43 0.52
N PHE A 47 4.76 13.20 0.03
CA PHE A 47 4.64 12.89 -1.38
C PHE A 47 3.16 12.69 -1.72
N LEU A 48 2.64 13.45 -2.68
CA LEU A 48 1.23 13.46 -3.06
C LEU A 48 1.05 12.79 -4.43
N LYS A 49 0.16 11.81 -4.48
CA LYS A 49 -0.20 11.05 -5.66
C LYS A 49 -1.69 11.21 -5.95
N PHE A 50 -2.02 11.36 -7.22
CA PHE A 50 -3.35 11.13 -7.76
C PHE A 50 -3.20 10.14 -8.90
N SER A 51 -4.22 9.31 -9.14
CA SER A 51 -4.22 8.41 -10.29
C SER A 51 -4.18 9.18 -11.61
N ASP A 52 -3.48 8.61 -12.59
CA ASP A 52 -3.47 9.11 -13.97
C ASP A 52 -4.72 8.65 -14.69
N GLU A 53 -5.63 9.57 -15.01
CA GLU A 53 -6.92 9.27 -15.65
C GLU A 53 -6.78 8.56 -16.99
N SER A 54 -5.66 8.75 -17.71
CA SER A 54 -5.44 8.14 -19.02
C SER A 54 -5.27 6.63 -18.99
N LEU A 55 -5.05 6.05 -17.79
CA LEU A 55 -4.81 4.62 -17.60
C LEU A 55 -6.10 3.83 -17.31
N PHE A 56 -7.25 4.49 -17.21
CA PHE A 56 -8.48 3.89 -16.73
C PHE A 56 -9.62 4.01 -17.74
N ASP A 57 -10.28 2.89 -17.99
CA ASP A 57 -11.52 2.81 -18.75
C ASP A 57 -12.56 2.05 -17.91
N GLY A 58 -13.73 2.66 -17.69
CA GLY A 58 -14.87 2.00 -17.04
C GLY A 58 -14.95 2.02 -15.51
N PHE A 59 -14.04 2.66 -14.77
CA PHE A 59 -14.17 2.90 -13.32
C PHE A 59 -13.38 4.13 -12.85
N ASP A 60 -13.66 4.62 -11.64
CA ASP A 60 -13.06 5.85 -11.12
C ASP A 60 -11.56 5.62 -10.76
N PRO A 61 -10.62 6.39 -11.33
CA PRO A 61 -9.19 6.27 -11.03
C PRO A 61 -8.85 6.39 -9.54
N SER A 62 -9.64 7.14 -8.78
CA SER A 62 -9.49 7.31 -7.32
C SER A 62 -9.63 5.99 -6.57
N LEU A 63 -10.31 5.00 -7.15
CA LEU A 63 -10.42 3.68 -6.54
C LEU A 63 -9.06 3.02 -6.36
N GLN A 64 -8.12 3.18 -7.31
CA GLN A 64 -6.76 2.66 -7.14
C GLN A 64 -6.08 3.28 -5.90
N ILE A 65 -6.29 4.57 -5.66
CA ILE A 65 -5.75 5.28 -4.50
C ILE A 65 -6.31 4.72 -3.18
N LEU A 66 -7.62 4.47 -3.12
CA LEU A 66 -8.26 3.92 -1.92
C LEU A 66 -7.75 2.50 -1.63
N ILE A 67 -7.54 1.69 -2.66
CA ILE A 67 -7.00 0.33 -2.52
C ILE A 67 -5.52 0.34 -2.13
N GLU A 68 -4.72 1.29 -2.64
CA GLU A 68 -3.35 1.50 -2.19
C GLU A 68 -3.31 1.93 -0.72
N TYR A 69 -4.21 2.83 -0.30
CA TYR A 69 -4.37 3.23 1.09
C TYR A 69 -4.68 2.03 2.00
N LEU A 70 -5.65 1.18 1.60
CA LEU A 70 -5.96 -0.05 2.32
C LEU A 70 -4.75 -0.98 2.43
N ALA A 71 -3.97 -1.13 1.35
CA ALA A 71 -2.76 -1.94 1.38
C ALA A 71 -1.73 -1.39 2.39
N TYR A 72 -1.49 -0.08 2.43
CA TYR A 72 -0.64 0.53 3.44
C TYR A 72 -1.15 0.30 4.87
N ARG A 73 -2.46 0.44 5.09
CA ARG A 73 -3.08 0.21 6.40
C ARG A 73 -2.86 -1.24 6.86
N ILE A 74 -3.01 -2.22 5.97
CA ILE A 74 -2.74 -3.63 6.28
C ILE A 74 -1.24 -3.88 6.53
N TYR A 75 -0.32 -3.29 5.74
CA TYR A 75 1.12 -3.39 6.02
C TYR A 75 1.45 -2.85 7.41
N GLY A 76 0.82 -1.76 7.83
CA GLY A 76 1.02 -1.13 9.15
C GLY A 76 0.64 -1.99 10.35
N LEU A 77 -0.06 -3.12 10.15
CA LEU A 77 -0.34 -4.10 11.21
C LEU A 77 0.90 -4.92 11.60
N TYR A 78 1.91 -5.00 10.73
CA TYR A 78 3.09 -5.84 10.90
C TYR A 78 4.27 -5.01 11.39
N SER A 79 4.71 -5.26 12.63
CA SER A 79 5.77 -4.49 13.29
C SER A 79 7.13 -4.56 12.58
N GLY A 80 7.38 -5.63 11.83
CA GLY A 80 8.61 -5.85 11.07
C GLY A 80 8.60 -5.27 9.66
N ILE A 81 7.55 -4.56 9.25
CA ILE A 81 7.42 -4.03 7.90
C ILE A 81 7.40 -2.51 7.92
N ASN A 82 8.42 -1.91 7.29
CA ASN A 82 8.47 -0.47 7.11
C ASN A 82 7.72 -0.05 5.84
N VAL A 83 6.74 0.83 6.04
CA VAL A 83 6.03 1.58 5.00
C VAL A 83 5.86 3.04 5.43
N PRO A 84 5.81 3.99 4.50
CA PRO A 84 5.35 5.35 4.80
C PRO A 84 3.97 5.39 5.44
N HIS A 85 3.76 6.39 6.29
CA HIS A 85 2.42 6.68 6.79
C HIS A 85 1.57 7.30 5.67
N PRO A 86 0.39 6.73 5.36
CA PRO A 86 -0.50 7.26 4.34
C PRO A 86 -1.59 8.17 4.90
N GLU A 87 -1.96 9.21 4.16
CA GLU A 87 -3.11 10.07 4.41
C GLU A 87 -3.90 10.22 3.10
N LEU A 88 -5.24 10.10 3.17
CA LEU A 88 -6.10 10.38 2.02
C LEU A 88 -6.30 11.88 1.88
N VAL A 89 -6.20 12.37 0.64
CA VAL A 89 -6.41 13.77 0.27
C VAL A 89 -7.62 13.86 -0.65
N TYR A 90 -8.66 14.58 -0.25
CA TYR A 90 -9.89 14.71 -1.02
C TYR A 90 -9.93 16.04 -1.78
N ASP A 91 -10.11 15.97 -3.11
CA ASP A 91 -10.39 17.11 -3.97
C ASP A 91 -11.86 17.06 -4.38
N ALA A 92 -12.73 17.46 -3.46
CA ALA A 92 -14.19 17.42 -3.64
C ALA A 92 -14.68 18.19 -4.88
N PRO A 93 -14.17 19.40 -5.20
CA PRO A 93 -14.55 20.12 -6.42
C PRO A 93 -14.29 19.32 -7.71
N ARG A 94 -13.23 18.51 -7.74
CA ARG A 94 -12.88 17.66 -8.88
C ARG A 94 -13.39 16.23 -8.74
N LYS A 95 -14.04 15.89 -7.63
CA LYS A 95 -14.44 14.53 -7.23
C LYS A 95 -13.29 13.52 -7.33
N LYS A 96 -12.11 13.88 -6.83
CA LYS A 96 -10.92 13.01 -6.84
C LYS A 96 -10.42 12.71 -5.44
N VAL A 97 -9.82 11.53 -5.27
CA VAL A 97 -9.05 11.18 -4.08
C VAL A 97 -7.58 10.98 -4.45
N GLY A 98 -6.70 11.55 -3.63
CA GLY A 98 -5.26 11.42 -3.70
C GLY A 98 -4.69 10.76 -2.44
N LEU A 99 -3.43 10.35 -2.52
CA LEU A 99 -2.69 9.73 -1.43
C LEU A 99 -1.48 10.59 -1.10
N ALA A 100 -1.38 11.03 0.14
CA ALA A 100 -0.19 11.66 0.69
C ALA A 100 0.58 10.66 1.54
N THR A 101 1.88 10.48 1.30
CA THR A 101 2.73 9.60 2.13
C THR A 101 3.89 10.36 2.73
N THR A 102 4.27 10.01 3.96
CA THR A 102 5.48 10.55 4.58
C THR A 102 6.73 10.13 3.80
N PRO A 103 7.83 10.90 3.83
CA PRO A 103 9.08 10.47 3.23
C PRO A 103 9.59 9.16 3.82
N ALA A 104 9.96 8.21 2.97
CA ALA A 104 10.71 7.02 3.39
C ALA A 104 12.17 7.42 3.70
N PRO A 105 12.79 6.85 4.75
CA PRO A 105 14.19 7.11 5.07
C PRO A 105 15.13 6.51 4.00
N GLY A 106 16.35 7.04 3.93
CA GLY A 106 17.40 6.50 3.06
C GLY A 106 17.28 6.89 1.59
N LYS A 107 17.73 5.99 0.71
CA LYS A 107 17.79 6.20 -0.75
C LYS A 107 17.09 5.05 -1.48
N MET A 108 16.48 5.36 -2.62
CA MET A 108 15.87 4.34 -3.50
C MET A 108 16.91 3.28 -3.90
N ALA A 109 16.58 1.99 -3.69
CA ALA A 109 17.48 0.85 -3.91
C ALA A 109 18.02 0.81 -5.35
N LEU A 110 17.15 1.08 -6.34
CA LEU A 110 17.55 1.23 -7.75
C LEU A 110 18.65 2.28 -7.95
N LYS A 111 18.52 3.47 -7.34
CA LYS A 111 19.45 4.60 -7.55
C LYS A 111 20.84 4.34 -6.97
N ILE A 112 20.93 3.48 -5.95
CA ILE A 112 22.21 3.10 -5.33
C ILE A 112 22.76 1.78 -5.86
N GLY A 113 22.10 1.14 -6.83
CA GLY A 113 22.52 -0.15 -7.36
C GLY A 113 22.57 -1.25 -6.29
N MET A 114 21.56 -1.29 -5.42
CA MET A 114 21.53 -2.18 -4.26
C MET A 114 21.70 -3.65 -4.68
N ASP A 115 22.59 -4.37 -3.98
CA ASP A 115 22.78 -5.80 -4.19
C ASP A 115 21.50 -6.58 -3.83
N PRO A 116 20.93 -7.38 -4.77
CA PRO A 116 19.71 -8.14 -4.53
C PRO A 116 19.80 -9.11 -3.36
N ARG A 117 20.99 -9.63 -3.01
CA ARG A 117 21.15 -10.54 -1.87
C ARG A 117 20.97 -9.81 -0.56
N ARG A 118 21.64 -8.66 -0.40
CA ARG A 118 21.45 -7.81 0.78
C ARG A 118 20.01 -7.32 0.86
N LEU A 119 19.42 -6.86 -0.26
CA LEU A 119 18.04 -6.40 -0.28
C LEU A 119 17.05 -7.51 0.13
N GLY A 120 17.22 -8.72 -0.39
CA GLY A 120 16.36 -9.86 -0.04
C GLY A 120 16.38 -10.17 1.45
N LYS A 121 17.55 -10.11 2.10
CA LYS A 121 17.67 -10.27 3.55
C LYS A 121 16.93 -9.16 4.31
N MET A 122 17.10 -7.90 3.92
CA MET A 122 16.44 -6.76 4.55
C MET A 122 14.90 -6.80 4.38
N MET A 123 14.42 -7.40 3.30
CA MET A 123 12.99 -7.50 2.99
C MET A 123 12.31 -8.73 3.60
N SER A 124 13.05 -9.60 4.31
CA SER A 124 12.58 -10.92 4.75
C SER A 124 11.24 -10.89 5.48
N GLN A 125 11.07 -9.99 6.43
CA GLN A 125 9.85 -9.92 7.26
C GLN A 125 8.57 -9.79 6.41
N GLY A 126 8.58 -8.97 5.36
CA GLY A 126 7.37 -8.71 4.59
C GLY A 126 7.08 -9.65 3.43
N VAL A 127 7.95 -10.60 3.08
CA VAL A 127 7.76 -11.45 1.87
C VAL A 127 6.38 -12.12 1.82
N TYR A 128 5.92 -12.72 2.91
CA TYR A 128 4.63 -13.39 2.99
C TYR A 128 3.46 -12.42 3.02
N VAL A 129 3.64 -11.23 3.57
CA VAL A 129 2.64 -10.16 3.50
C VAL A 129 2.51 -9.67 2.05
N ASP A 130 3.61 -9.50 1.33
CA ASP A 130 3.60 -9.13 -0.09
C ASP A 130 2.90 -10.18 -0.95
N VAL A 131 3.15 -11.47 -0.67
CA VAL A 131 2.47 -12.61 -1.30
C VAL A 131 0.98 -12.62 -0.97
N PHE A 132 0.63 -12.47 0.31
CA PHE A 132 -0.74 -12.42 0.80
C PHE A 132 -1.55 -11.32 0.12
N LEU A 133 -0.99 -10.11 0.03
CA LEU A 133 -1.60 -8.94 -0.60
C LEU A 133 -1.50 -8.96 -2.13
N ALA A 134 -0.85 -9.96 -2.73
CA ALA A 134 -0.59 -10.01 -4.17
C ALA A 134 0.07 -8.72 -4.69
N ASN A 135 1.05 -8.18 -3.96
CA ASN A 135 1.76 -6.96 -4.37
C ASN A 135 2.80 -7.28 -5.45
N TRP A 136 2.34 -7.35 -6.70
CA TRP A 136 3.15 -7.81 -7.83
C TRP A 136 4.30 -6.87 -8.19
N ASP A 137 4.24 -5.60 -7.76
CA ASP A 137 5.26 -4.58 -8.05
C ASP A 137 6.00 -4.13 -6.77
N VAL A 138 6.01 -4.94 -5.70
CA VAL A 138 6.64 -4.56 -4.42
C VAL A 138 8.12 -4.17 -4.54
N ILE A 139 8.88 -4.83 -5.42
CA ILE A 139 10.27 -4.45 -5.70
C ILE A 139 10.29 -3.26 -6.69
N GLY A 140 9.33 -3.18 -7.59
CA GLY A 140 9.36 -2.24 -8.71
C GLY A 140 10.34 -2.69 -9.80
N THR A 141 10.24 -2.05 -10.97
CA THR A 141 11.24 -2.26 -12.04
C THR A 141 12.62 -1.86 -11.54
N GLY A 142 13.53 -2.84 -11.43
CA GLY A 142 14.91 -2.61 -10.97
C GLY A 142 15.08 -2.25 -9.48
N SER A 143 14.12 -2.55 -8.61
CA SER A 143 14.12 -2.13 -7.18
C SER A 143 13.72 -0.66 -6.97
N GLY A 144 12.87 -0.12 -7.84
CA GLY A 144 12.39 1.27 -7.77
C GLY A 144 11.40 1.56 -6.64
N ASN A 145 10.75 0.53 -6.07
CA ASN A 145 9.69 0.68 -5.06
C ASN A 145 10.19 0.34 -3.64
N VAL A 146 11.51 0.36 -3.43
CA VAL A 146 12.12 0.13 -2.12
C VAL A 146 13.13 1.23 -1.83
N PHE A 147 13.00 1.84 -0.65
CA PHE A 147 14.01 2.72 -0.07
C PHE A 147 14.84 1.97 0.95
N VAL A 148 16.13 2.25 1.00
CA VAL A 148 17.10 1.57 1.86
C VAL A 148 17.93 2.60 2.60
N ASP A 149 17.99 2.47 3.92
CA ASP A 149 18.99 3.11 4.77
C ASP A 149 19.99 2.06 5.31
N GLU A 150 20.78 2.41 6.32
CA GLU A 150 21.80 1.50 6.85
C GLU A 150 21.19 0.24 7.49
N GLU A 151 19.99 0.37 8.07
CA GLU A 151 19.40 -0.62 8.98
C GLU A 151 18.21 -1.35 8.36
N SER A 152 17.49 -0.72 7.43
CA SER A 152 16.17 -1.20 7.01
C SER A 152 15.82 -0.95 5.55
N ALA A 153 14.87 -1.74 5.06
CA ALA A 153 14.25 -1.55 3.74
C ALA A 153 12.79 -1.15 3.92
N THR A 154 12.41 -0.02 3.32
CA THR A 154 11.07 0.54 3.37
C THR A 154 10.38 0.33 2.02
N ARG A 155 9.23 -0.36 2.05
CA ARG A 155 8.35 -0.55 0.89
C ARG A 155 7.61 0.75 0.62
N ILE A 156 7.54 1.14 -0.65
CA ILE A 156 6.73 2.27 -1.09
C ILE A 156 5.84 1.84 -2.26
N ASP A 157 4.80 2.62 -2.51
CA ASP A 157 3.90 2.50 -3.67
C ASP A 157 3.29 1.09 -3.84
N PRO A 158 2.50 0.58 -2.86
CA PRO A 158 1.80 -0.69 -2.97
C PRO A 158 0.57 -0.59 -3.89
N GLY A 159 0.55 0.32 -4.87
CA GLY A 159 -0.56 0.50 -5.82
C GLY A 159 -0.80 -0.69 -6.77
N ALA A 160 0.08 -1.69 -6.74
CA ALA A 160 -0.07 -2.99 -7.40
C ALA A 160 -0.44 -4.14 -6.44
N ALA A 161 -0.86 -3.82 -5.21
CA ALA A 161 -1.44 -4.78 -4.27
C ALA A 161 -2.95 -4.98 -4.53
N LEU A 162 -3.52 -6.01 -3.90
CA LEU A 162 -4.95 -6.31 -3.88
C LEU A 162 -5.54 -6.44 -5.29
N THR A 163 -6.58 -5.68 -5.63
CA THR A 163 -7.34 -5.81 -6.88
C THR A 163 -6.65 -5.17 -8.10
N PHE A 164 -5.57 -4.40 -7.91
CA PHE A 164 -4.90 -3.63 -8.95
C PHE A 164 -3.52 -4.15 -9.35
N ARG A 165 -3.13 -3.92 -10.60
CA ARG A 165 -1.78 -4.11 -11.14
C ARG A 165 -1.03 -2.78 -11.13
N ALA A 166 0.27 -2.83 -11.34
CA ALA A 166 1.03 -1.64 -11.70
C ALA A 166 0.36 -0.94 -12.90
N GLN A 167 0.35 0.39 -12.89
CA GLN A 167 -0.27 1.22 -13.92
C GLN A 167 -1.81 1.12 -14.05
N GLY A 168 -2.52 0.65 -13.01
CA GLY A 168 -3.97 0.87 -12.88
C GLY A 168 -4.89 -0.23 -13.44
N GLY A 169 -4.35 -1.23 -14.14
CA GLY A 169 -5.17 -2.35 -14.63
C GLY A 169 -5.69 -3.25 -13.49
N ARG A 170 -6.93 -3.76 -13.58
CA ARG A 170 -7.45 -4.75 -12.61
C ARG A 170 -6.72 -6.10 -12.75
N LYS A 171 -6.50 -6.80 -11.63
CA LYS A 171 -6.03 -8.19 -11.63
C LYS A 171 -7.13 -9.17 -12.02
N GLY A 172 -8.39 -8.81 -11.76
CA GLY A 172 -9.54 -9.69 -11.97
C GLY A 172 -9.33 -11.05 -11.28
N LYS A 173 -9.62 -12.13 -12.00
CA LYS A 173 -9.51 -13.52 -11.49
C LYS A 173 -8.12 -13.92 -11.00
N ALA A 174 -7.07 -13.17 -11.36
CA ALA A 174 -5.72 -13.43 -10.87
C ALA A 174 -5.55 -13.04 -9.39
N PHE A 175 -6.34 -12.07 -8.89
CA PHE A 175 -6.49 -11.85 -7.45
C PHE A 175 -7.55 -12.81 -6.92
N GLY A 176 -7.16 -14.06 -6.78
CA GLY A 176 -8.05 -15.14 -6.38
C GLY A 176 -7.75 -15.72 -4.99
N PRO A 177 -8.63 -16.61 -4.49
CA PRO A 177 -8.43 -17.28 -3.21
C PRO A 177 -7.21 -18.21 -3.21
N ARG A 178 -6.79 -18.71 -4.38
CA ARG A 178 -5.55 -19.47 -4.55
C ARG A 178 -4.36 -18.52 -4.62
N VAL A 179 -3.36 -18.75 -3.78
CA VAL A 179 -2.17 -17.88 -3.66
C VAL A 179 -1.06 -18.34 -4.60
N SER A 180 -1.23 -18.07 -5.90
CA SER A 180 -0.20 -18.39 -6.91
C SER A 180 1.15 -17.71 -6.65
N GLU A 181 1.14 -16.61 -5.90
CA GLU A 181 2.31 -15.82 -5.51
C GLU A 181 3.30 -16.58 -4.63
N LEU A 182 2.85 -17.61 -3.89
CA LEU A 182 3.75 -18.52 -3.17
C LEU A 182 4.75 -19.21 -4.11
N GLU A 183 4.35 -19.44 -5.38
CA GLU A 183 5.26 -19.93 -6.41
C GLU A 183 5.95 -18.76 -7.13
N THR A 184 5.17 -17.82 -7.66
CA THR A 184 5.69 -16.85 -8.63
C THR A 184 6.56 -15.75 -8.01
N MET A 185 6.28 -15.31 -6.78
CA MET A 185 7.06 -14.26 -6.11
C MET A 185 8.28 -14.81 -5.37
N LEU A 186 8.37 -16.13 -5.15
CA LEU A 186 9.54 -16.79 -4.53
C LEU A 186 10.49 -17.40 -5.56
N LYS A 187 10.05 -17.54 -6.82
CA LYS A 187 10.82 -18.19 -7.88
C LYS A 187 11.84 -17.26 -8.51
N ARG A 188 13.11 -17.68 -8.48
CA ARG A 188 14.21 -16.99 -9.20
C ARG A 188 13.87 -16.83 -10.68
N GLY A 189 14.17 -15.65 -11.23
CA GLY A 189 13.90 -15.31 -12.63
C GLY A 189 12.52 -14.69 -12.84
N MET A 190 11.68 -14.59 -11.82
CA MET A 190 10.35 -13.99 -11.91
C MET A 190 10.21 -12.81 -10.94
N GLY A 191 9.99 -11.60 -11.47
CA GLY A 191 9.64 -10.40 -10.68
C GLY A 191 10.42 -10.27 -9.36
N ALA A 192 9.67 -10.22 -8.25
CA ALA A 192 10.22 -10.13 -6.89
C ALA A 192 11.09 -11.32 -6.47
N GLY A 193 10.92 -12.50 -7.08
CA GLY A 193 11.71 -13.70 -6.79
C GLY A 193 13.20 -13.56 -7.12
N ASN A 194 13.58 -12.57 -7.94
CA ASN A 194 14.98 -12.20 -8.12
C ASN A 194 15.64 -11.65 -6.84
N VAL A 195 14.84 -11.08 -5.94
CA VAL A 195 15.25 -10.56 -4.63
C VAL A 195 14.89 -11.56 -3.53
N TYR A 196 13.65 -12.07 -3.52
CA TYR A 196 13.12 -12.93 -2.45
C TYR A 196 13.75 -14.31 -2.36
N GLN A 197 14.44 -14.79 -3.40
CA GLN A 197 15.28 -15.98 -3.30
C GLN A 197 16.37 -15.88 -2.21
N TYR A 198 16.70 -14.67 -1.75
CA TYR A 198 17.70 -14.41 -0.72
C TYR A 198 17.10 -14.05 0.65
N ALA A 199 15.78 -14.01 0.75
CA ALA A 199 15.08 -13.73 2.00
C ALA A 199 15.09 -14.94 2.95
N ASP A 200 15.00 -14.65 4.25
CA ASP A 200 14.74 -15.67 5.26
C ASP A 200 13.23 -15.91 5.38
N LEU A 201 12.77 -17.03 4.81
CA LEU A 201 11.35 -17.38 4.83
C LEU A 201 10.85 -17.82 6.21
N LYS A 202 11.73 -18.21 7.15
CA LYS A 202 11.31 -18.48 8.54
C LYS A 202 11.02 -17.17 9.25
N VAL A 203 11.85 -16.14 9.04
CA VAL A 203 11.57 -14.77 9.52
C VAL A 203 10.26 -14.25 8.93
N SER A 204 10.07 -14.41 7.61
CA SER A 204 8.82 -13.99 6.96
C SER A 204 7.59 -14.72 7.48
N ALA A 205 7.68 -16.04 7.67
CA ALA A 205 6.60 -16.86 8.18
C ALA A 205 6.22 -16.47 9.62
N ALA A 206 7.21 -16.18 10.47
CA ALA A 206 6.98 -15.73 11.84
C ALA A 206 6.30 -14.35 11.87
N GLU A 207 6.77 -13.39 11.05
CA GLU A 207 6.15 -12.07 10.94
C GLU A 207 4.71 -12.17 10.44
N PHE A 208 4.45 -12.94 9.38
CA PHE A 208 3.10 -13.10 8.84
C PHE A 208 2.12 -13.67 9.86
N LEU A 209 2.56 -14.65 10.67
CA LEU A 209 1.74 -15.26 11.71
C LEU A 209 1.64 -14.43 12.99
N SER A 210 2.30 -13.26 13.07
CA SER A 210 2.20 -12.37 14.23
C SER A 210 0.90 -11.56 14.26
N VAL A 211 0.18 -11.48 13.13
CA VAL A 211 -1.09 -10.78 12.98
C VAL A 211 -2.16 -11.79 12.56
N ASP A 212 -3.13 -12.04 13.44
CA ASP A 212 -4.22 -12.96 13.14
C ASP A 212 -5.24 -12.36 12.15
N TRP A 213 -5.93 -13.23 11.41
CA TRP A 213 -6.95 -12.83 10.42
C TRP A 213 -7.99 -11.85 10.99
N SER A 214 -8.46 -12.05 12.22
CA SER A 214 -9.44 -11.17 12.85
C SER A 214 -8.95 -9.73 13.00
N THR A 215 -7.65 -9.52 13.18
CA THR A 215 -7.05 -8.18 13.24
C THR A 215 -7.06 -7.53 11.85
N ILE A 216 -6.71 -8.29 10.82
CA ILE A 216 -6.72 -7.82 9.42
C ILE A 216 -8.16 -7.52 8.98
N GLU A 217 -9.11 -8.39 9.30
CA GLU A 217 -10.52 -8.23 9.00
C GLU A 217 -11.10 -6.97 9.67
N SER A 218 -10.80 -6.77 10.96
CA SER A 218 -11.20 -5.56 11.68
C SER A 218 -10.60 -4.29 11.08
N GLU A 219 -9.36 -4.33 10.59
CA GLU A 219 -8.73 -3.19 9.94
C GLU A 219 -9.39 -2.88 8.58
N ILE A 220 -9.72 -3.90 7.79
CA ILE A 220 -10.47 -3.73 6.53
C ILE A 220 -11.83 -3.09 6.81
N ASP A 221 -12.58 -3.57 7.79
CA ASP A 221 -13.88 -3.01 8.14
C ASP A 221 -13.77 -1.58 8.68
N THR A 222 -12.74 -1.29 9.47
CA THR A 222 -12.46 0.07 9.96
C THR A 222 -12.18 1.01 8.80
N VAL A 223 -11.25 0.66 7.91
CA VAL A 223 -10.88 1.49 6.75
C VAL A 223 -12.06 1.65 5.79
N ARG A 224 -12.84 0.57 5.56
CA ARG A 224 -14.07 0.63 4.76
C ARG A 224 -14.99 1.72 5.29
N ASN A 225 -15.33 1.65 6.59
CA ASN A 225 -16.28 2.57 7.21
C ASN A 225 -15.76 4.01 7.23
N GLU A 226 -14.49 4.22 7.58
CA GLU A 226 -13.86 5.55 7.56
C GLU A 226 -13.96 6.18 6.16
N VAL A 227 -13.59 5.45 5.11
CA VAL A 227 -13.61 5.96 3.74
C VAL A 227 -15.04 6.11 3.21
N SER A 228 -15.97 5.21 3.55
CA SER A 228 -17.36 5.28 3.11
C SER A 228 -18.04 6.56 3.62
N GLU A 229 -17.85 6.91 4.90
CA GLU A 229 -18.41 8.14 5.47
C GLU A 229 -17.84 9.40 4.80
N GLU A 230 -16.55 9.39 4.45
CA GLU A 230 -15.92 10.49 3.70
C GLU A 230 -16.49 10.67 2.31
N LEU A 231 -16.57 9.58 1.54
CA LEU A 231 -17.08 9.62 0.17
C LEU A 231 -18.55 10.08 0.14
N LYS A 232 -19.35 9.61 1.09
CA LYS A 232 -20.75 10.02 1.29
C LYS A 232 -20.85 11.51 1.61
N THR A 233 -20.08 12.00 2.58
CA THR A 233 -20.09 13.41 2.99
C THR A 233 -19.69 14.34 1.83
N LYS A 234 -18.83 13.87 0.92
CA LYS A 234 -18.33 14.64 -0.22
C LYS A 234 -19.12 14.41 -1.53
N GLY A 235 -20.22 13.65 -1.49
CA GLY A 235 -21.10 13.42 -2.65
C GLY A 235 -20.42 12.66 -3.80
N MET A 236 -19.59 11.67 -3.45
CA MET A 236 -18.84 10.80 -4.36
C MET A 236 -19.51 9.41 -4.48
N ASP A 237 -20.83 9.38 -4.68
CA ASP A 237 -21.65 8.16 -4.57
C ASP A 237 -21.18 7.01 -5.48
N GLN A 238 -20.81 7.29 -6.72
CA GLN A 238 -20.30 6.26 -7.64
C GLN A 238 -19.00 5.61 -7.16
N LEU A 239 -18.10 6.40 -6.55
CA LEU A 239 -16.85 5.90 -5.99
C LEU A 239 -17.11 5.15 -4.68
N LEU A 240 -18.08 5.59 -3.88
CA LEU A 240 -18.54 4.90 -2.67
C LEU A 240 -19.02 3.48 -3.01
N ASP A 241 -19.92 3.34 -3.98
CA ASP A 241 -20.45 2.02 -4.39
C ASP A 241 -19.33 1.08 -4.85
N GLN A 242 -18.37 1.60 -5.63
CA GLN A 242 -17.22 0.83 -6.09
C GLN A 242 -16.28 0.43 -4.94
N TRP A 243 -16.03 1.36 -4.00
CA TRP A 243 -15.18 1.14 -2.84
C TRP A 243 -15.73 0.04 -1.93
N GLU A 244 -17.03 0.08 -1.63
CA GLU A 244 -17.66 -0.92 -0.78
C GLU A 244 -17.67 -2.31 -1.43
N ALA A 245 -17.96 -2.38 -2.73
CA ALA A 245 -17.90 -3.62 -3.49
C ALA A 245 -16.47 -4.21 -3.51
N ASP A 246 -15.45 -3.39 -3.75
CA ASP A 246 -14.05 -3.83 -3.72
C ASP A 246 -13.64 -4.30 -2.31
N CYS A 247 -14.07 -3.61 -1.25
CA CYS A 247 -13.80 -4.03 0.13
C CYS A 247 -14.39 -5.40 0.46
N ASP A 248 -15.64 -5.66 0.03
CA ASP A 248 -16.29 -6.95 0.25
C ASP A 248 -15.59 -8.08 -0.54
N GLU A 249 -15.19 -7.82 -1.79
CA GLU A 249 -14.39 -8.75 -2.60
C GLU A 249 -13.02 -9.03 -1.94
N ILE A 250 -12.32 -7.98 -1.51
CA ILE A 250 -11.00 -8.06 -0.88
C ILE A 250 -11.09 -8.85 0.42
N LYS A 251 -12.03 -8.53 1.31
CA LYS A 251 -12.20 -9.24 2.58
C LYS A 251 -12.46 -10.73 2.34
N SER A 252 -13.40 -11.05 1.46
CA SER A 252 -13.74 -12.43 1.09
C SER A 252 -12.53 -13.18 0.51
N THR A 253 -11.76 -12.54 -0.35
CA THR A 253 -10.58 -13.14 -1.00
C THR A 253 -9.43 -13.31 -0.02
N LEU A 254 -9.10 -12.28 0.74
CA LEU A 254 -8.01 -12.30 1.70
C LEU A 254 -8.25 -13.32 2.82
N SER A 255 -9.49 -13.56 3.25
CA SER A 255 -9.76 -14.60 4.27
C SER A 255 -9.23 -15.98 3.84
N LYS A 256 -9.45 -16.34 2.58
CA LYS A 256 -9.01 -17.61 1.98
C LYS A 256 -7.51 -17.60 1.73
N ARG A 257 -6.98 -16.49 1.21
CA ARG A 257 -5.54 -16.32 0.99
C ARG A 257 -4.76 -16.40 2.30
N TYR A 258 -5.27 -15.81 3.38
CA TYR A 258 -4.66 -15.87 4.71
C TYR A 258 -4.52 -17.33 5.17
N ALA A 259 -5.58 -18.13 5.03
CA ALA A 259 -5.53 -19.55 5.40
C ALA A 259 -4.45 -20.32 4.62
N GLU A 260 -4.33 -20.08 3.31
CA GLU A 260 -3.31 -20.73 2.46
C GLU A 260 -1.88 -20.28 2.80
N VAL A 261 -1.63 -18.97 2.93
CA VAL A 261 -0.31 -18.43 3.31
C VAL A 261 0.06 -18.88 4.72
N ALA A 262 -0.88 -18.86 5.68
CA ALA A 262 -0.64 -19.31 7.05
C ALA A 262 -0.30 -20.80 7.11
N ALA A 263 -0.96 -21.64 6.31
CA ALA A 263 -0.62 -23.06 6.21
C ALA A 263 0.81 -23.26 5.68
N HIS A 264 1.19 -22.52 4.63
CA HIS A 264 2.53 -22.55 4.08
C HIS A 264 3.58 -22.02 5.08
N ALA A 265 3.28 -20.93 5.81
CA ALA A 265 4.14 -20.37 6.86
C ALA A 265 4.41 -21.37 7.97
N LYS A 266 3.37 -22.02 8.48
CA LYS A 266 3.48 -23.07 9.51
C LYS A 266 4.32 -24.25 9.01
N PHE A 267 4.23 -24.60 7.72
CA PHE A 267 5.07 -25.63 7.13
C PHE A 267 6.55 -25.21 7.09
N VAL A 268 6.85 -23.99 6.65
CA VAL A 268 8.22 -23.47 6.59
C VAL A 268 8.88 -23.41 7.97
N LEU A 269 8.13 -22.99 9.01
CA LEU A 269 8.64 -22.95 10.38
C LEU A 269 8.96 -24.35 10.95
N LYS A 270 8.23 -25.39 10.52
CA LYS A 270 8.46 -26.77 10.96
C LYS A 270 9.62 -27.46 10.25
N LYS A 271 10.04 -26.95 9.09
CA LYS A 271 11.14 -27.52 8.32
C LYS A 271 12.46 -27.29 9.08
N ARG A 272 13.14 -28.38 9.42
CA ARG A 272 14.45 -28.35 10.08
C ARG A 272 15.44 -27.59 9.21
#